data_AF-A0A9P7FIB9-F1
#
_entry.id   AF-A0A9P7FIB9-F1
#
_cell.length_a   1.000
_cell.length_b   1.000
_cell.length_c   1.000
_cell.angle_alpha   90.00
_cell.angle_beta   90.00
_cell.angle_gamma   90.00
#
_symmetry.space_group_name_H-M   'P 1'
#
loop_
_entity.id
_entity.type
_entity.pdbx_description
1 polymer ?
#
loop_
_entity_poly.entity_id
_entity_poly.type
_entity_poly.pdbx_seq_one_letter_code
_entity_poly.pdbx_strand_id
1 'polypeptide(L)'
;MTTSTEPPYYLLVSHSSFQHSSGLSSNSLAHASIEYRYADDSPLILLSRHPDEHVLVLNHDPAKGDTPTVQSTSSHMAVTGVKVSVAPGASANEEHSANDNMYVLEVTSTSDDQ
;
A
#
# COMPACT_ATOMS: atom_id res chain seq x y z
N MET A 1 17.66 -7.80 -0.89
CA MET A 1 16.26 -7.63 -0.48
C MET A 1 15.75 -9.03 -0.15
N THR A 2 15.34 -9.27 1.09
CA THR A 2 14.89 -10.58 1.54
C THR A 2 13.43 -10.75 1.17
N THR A 3 13.15 -11.71 0.29
CA THR A 3 11.80 -12.12 -0.09
C THR A 3 11.23 -12.93 1.07
N SER A 4 10.57 -12.28 2.01
CA SER A 4 9.85 -13.00 3.08
C SER A 4 8.59 -13.62 2.49
N THR A 5 8.34 -14.88 2.83
CA THR A 5 7.11 -15.62 2.50
C THR A 5 5.92 -15.17 3.35
N GLU A 6 6.18 -14.37 4.38
CA GLU A 6 5.15 -13.83 5.24
C GLU A 6 4.47 -12.62 4.61
N PRO A 7 3.17 -12.43 4.86
CA PRO A 7 2.43 -11.34 4.26
C PRO A 7 2.95 -9.97 4.73
N PRO A 8 2.86 -8.92 3.89
CA PRO A 8 3.29 -7.56 4.23
C PRO A 8 2.62 -7.02 5.50
N TYR A 9 3.42 -6.71 6.53
CA TYR A 9 2.90 -6.27 7.82
C TYR A 9 3.05 -4.76 8.07
N TYR A 10 4.20 -4.18 7.70
CA TYR A 10 4.46 -2.75 7.89
C TYR A 10 4.11 -1.97 6.62
N LEU A 11 2.95 -1.31 6.62
CA LEU A 11 2.45 -0.55 5.47
C LEU A 11 2.24 0.93 5.80
N LEU A 12 2.71 1.79 4.91
CA LEU A 12 2.46 3.22 4.92
C LEU A 12 1.96 3.67 3.56
N VAL A 13 1.09 4.67 3.54
CA VAL A 13 0.61 5.33 2.34
C VAL A 13 1.24 6.72 2.29
N SER A 14 2.02 6.99 1.25
CA SER A 14 2.55 8.31 0.96
C SER A 14 1.65 8.98 -0.08
N HIS A 15 0.85 9.95 0.37
CA HIS A 15 -0.03 10.72 -0.49
C HIS A 15 0.67 11.99 -0.97
N SER A 16 0.96 12.04 -2.27
CA SER A 16 1.54 13.21 -2.93
C SER A 16 0.43 14.13 -3.44
N SER A 17 0.41 15.36 -2.92
CA SER A 17 -0.45 16.43 -3.42
C SER A 17 0.39 17.45 -4.20
N PHE A 18 -0.01 17.71 -5.44
CA PHE A 18 0.56 18.79 -6.25
C PHE A 18 -0.36 20.01 -6.18
N GLN A 19 0.06 21.05 -5.47
CA GLN A 19 -0.64 22.34 -5.51
C GLN A 19 -0.13 23.16 -6.70
N HIS A 20 -0.94 23.23 -7.76
CA HIS A 20 -0.65 23.97 -9.00
C HIS A 20 -0.29 25.45 -8.78
N SER A 21 -0.72 26.07 -7.68
CA SER A 21 -0.50 27.50 -7.40
C SER A 21 0.85 27.83 -6.76
N SER A 22 1.53 26.84 -6.16
CA SER A 22 2.70 27.08 -5.31
C SER A 22 3.99 26.44 -5.83
N GLY A 23 3.88 25.49 -6.78
CA GLY A 23 5.02 24.70 -7.25
C GLY A 23 5.65 23.79 -6.17
N LEU A 24 5.02 23.70 -5.00
CA LEU A 24 5.47 22.90 -3.86
C LEU A 24 4.70 21.57 -3.84
N SER A 25 5.44 20.46 -3.87
CA SER A 25 4.91 19.13 -3.63
C SER A 25 4.92 18.85 -2.13
N SER A 26 3.77 18.48 -1.56
CA SER A 26 3.70 17.98 -0.19
C SER A 26 3.35 16.50 -0.19
N ASN A 27 4.16 15.70 0.51
CA ASN A 27 3.90 14.29 0.74
C ASN A 27 3.46 14.09 2.19
N SER A 28 2.26 13.58 2.38
CA SER A 28 1.76 13.15 3.69
C SER A 28 1.94 11.63 3.83
N LEU A 29 2.31 11.16 5.02
CA LEU A 29 2.39 9.74 5.35
C LEU A 29 1.22 9.37 6.25
N ALA A 30 0.49 8.32 5.87
CA ALA A 30 -0.66 7.83 6.60
C ALA A 30 -0.59 6.31 6.82
N HIS A 31 -1.22 5.85 7.89
CA HIS A 31 -1.48 4.42 8.11
C HIS A 31 -2.73 4.01 7.36
N ALA A 32 -2.72 2.80 6.80
CA ALA A 32 -3.89 2.16 6.23
C ALA A 32 -4.41 1.06 7.18
N SER A 33 -5.71 0.79 7.12
CA SER A 33 -6.25 -0.45 7.66
C SER A 33 -5.86 -1.60 6.74
N ILE A 34 -5.21 -2.64 7.28
CA ILE A 34 -4.73 -3.78 6.49
C ILE A 34 -5.73 -4.92 6.65
N GLU A 35 -6.24 -5.43 5.52
CA GLU A 35 -7.05 -6.64 5.47
C GLU A 35 -6.37 -7.67 4.56
N TYR A 36 -6.09 -8.86 5.09
CA TYR A 36 -5.54 -9.96 4.31
C TYR A 36 -6.67 -10.79 3.72
N ARG A 37 -6.56 -11.09 2.42
CA ARG A 37 -7.52 -11.89 1.67
C ARG A 37 -6.79 -12.99 0.92
N TYR A 38 -7.41 -14.16 0.85
CA TYR A 38 -6.88 -15.30 0.10
C TYR A 38 -7.61 -15.43 -1.25
N ALA A 39 -7.04 -16.23 -2.15
CA ALA A 39 -7.55 -16.37 -3.52
C ALA A 39 -8.96 -16.99 -3.62
N ASP A 40 -9.41 -17.66 -2.56
CA ASP A 40 -10.72 -18.28 -2.42
C ASP A 40 -11.78 -17.37 -1.78
N ASP A 41 -11.39 -16.18 -1.30
CA ASP A 41 -12.34 -15.18 -0.79
C ASP A 41 -13.16 -14.54 -1.93
N SER A 42 -14.35 -14.05 -1.60
CA SER A 42 -15.20 -13.34 -2.56
C SER A 42 -14.57 -12.01 -3.02
N PRO A 43 -14.48 -11.74 -4.33
CA PRO A 43 -13.88 -10.51 -4.85
C PRO A 43 -14.72 -9.26 -4.54
N LEU A 44 -15.99 -9.43 -4.18
CA LEU A 44 -16.89 -8.33 -3.82
C LEU A 44 -16.42 -7.60 -2.55
N ILE A 45 -15.58 -8.23 -1.74
CA ILE A 45 -15.05 -7.65 -0.51
C ILE A 45 -14.00 -6.57 -0.81
N LEU A 46 -13.41 -6.56 -2.02
CA LEU A 46 -12.42 -5.57 -2.45
C LEU A 46 -13.06 -4.26 -2.94
N LEU A 47 -14.39 -4.19 -2.97
CA LEU A 47 -15.12 -2.99 -3.36
C LEU A 47 -15.23 -2.04 -2.17
N SER A 48 -15.00 -0.74 -2.42
CA SER A 48 -15.29 0.31 -1.45
C SER A 48 -16.74 0.22 -0.98
N ARG A 49 -16.94 0.22 0.34
CA ARG A 49 -18.26 0.18 0.97
C ARG A 49 -18.83 1.57 1.15
N HIS A 50 -17.96 2.57 1.22
CA HIS A 50 -18.32 3.97 1.36
C HIS A 50 -17.73 4.85 0.25
N PRO A 51 -18.38 5.97 -0.12
CA PRO A 51 -17.87 6.88 -1.16
C PRO A 51 -16.49 7.47 -0.82
N ASP A 52 -16.23 7.70 0.46
CA ASP A 52 -14.97 8.29 0.96
C ASP A 52 -13.88 7.22 1.24
N GLU A 53 -14.16 5.96 0.93
CA GLU A 53 -13.23 4.85 1.15
C GLU A 53 -12.37 4.61 -0.10
N HIS A 54 -11.06 4.58 0.09
CA HIS A 54 -10.10 4.25 -0.95
C HIS A 54 -9.45 2.92 -0.66
N VAL A 55 -9.78 1.91 -1.48
CA VAL A 55 -9.21 0.57 -1.36
C VAL A 55 -8.01 0.43 -2.28
N LEU A 56 -6.89 -0.01 -1.69
CA LEU A 56 -5.65 -0.35 -2.39
C LEU A 56 -5.41 -1.86 -2.25
N VAL A 57 -5.23 -2.54 -3.37
CA VAL A 57 -5.00 -3.99 -3.41
C VAL A 57 -3.51 -4.23 -3.64
N LEU A 58 -2.84 -4.76 -2.63
CA LEU A 58 -1.46 -5.21 -2.71
C LEU A 58 -1.46 -6.72 -2.96
N ASN A 59 -1.01 -7.13 -4.15
CA ASN A 59 -0.86 -8.54 -4.49
C ASN A 59 0.48 -9.06 -3.99
N HIS A 60 0.44 -9.99 -3.04
CA HIS A 60 1.61 -10.67 -2.53
C HIS A 60 1.53 -12.15 -2.91
N ASP A 61 2.52 -12.62 -3.67
CA ASP A 61 2.65 -14.03 -4.05
C ASP A 61 3.94 -14.58 -3.42
N PRO A 62 3.84 -15.33 -2.30
CA PRO A 62 5.00 -15.83 -1.59
C PRO A 62 5.79 -16.86 -2.41
N ALA A 63 5.18 -17.48 -3.43
CA ALA A 63 5.85 -18.46 -4.28
C ALA A 63 6.72 -17.82 -5.37
N LYS A 64 6.41 -16.57 -5.76
CA LYS A 64 7.16 -15.85 -6.79
C LYS A 64 8.33 -15.05 -6.24
N GLY A 65 8.28 -14.65 -4.97
CA GLY A 65 9.31 -13.80 -4.37
C GLY A 65 9.45 -12.44 -5.07
N ASP A 66 8.47 -12.04 -5.88
CA ASP A 66 8.49 -10.80 -6.63
C ASP A 66 8.19 -9.59 -5.73
N THR A 67 8.61 -8.41 -6.20
CA THR A 67 8.18 -7.15 -5.57
C THR A 67 6.66 -7.05 -5.72
N PRO A 68 5.91 -6.80 -4.62
CA PRO A 68 4.46 -6.80 -4.69
C PRO A 68 3.96 -5.71 -5.63
N THR A 69 2.91 -6.03 -6.37
CA THR A 69 2.22 -5.05 -7.21
C THR A 69 1.05 -4.47 -6.44
N VAL A 70 0.76 -3.18 -6.66
CA VAL A 70 -0.30 -2.48 -5.94
C VAL A 70 -1.23 -1.84 -6.97
N GLN A 71 -2.53 -1.99 -6.76
CA GLN A 71 -3.57 -1.43 -7.61
C GLN A 71 -4.54 -0.62 -6.76
N SER A 72 -5.01 0.51 -7.28
CA SER A 72 -6.11 1.25 -6.67
C SER A 72 -7.43 0.82 -7.30
N THR A 73 -8.46 0.63 -6.50
CA THR A 73 -9.84 0.49 -6.99
C THR A 73 -10.62 1.81 -6.86
N SER A 74 -9.99 2.86 -6.32
CA SER A 74 -10.57 4.19 -6.17
C SER A 74 -10.62 4.94 -7.51
N SER A 75 -11.68 5.71 -7.73
CA SER A 75 -11.80 6.65 -8.85
C SER A 75 -11.04 7.95 -8.65
N HIS A 76 -10.69 8.30 -7.40
CA HIS A 76 -10.10 9.59 -7.02
C HIS A 76 -8.62 9.48 -6.61
N MET A 77 -8.07 8.27 -6.58
CA MET A 77 -6.72 8.02 -6.10
C MET A 77 -6.05 6.96 -6.97
N ALA A 78 -4.85 7.28 -7.47
CA ALA A 78 -4.04 6.38 -8.27
C ALA A 78 -2.74 6.03 -7.54
N VAL A 79 -2.28 4.79 -7.70
CA VAL A 79 -0.98 4.34 -7.21
C VAL A 79 0.07 4.72 -8.25
N THR A 80 1.11 5.41 -7.80
CA THR A 80 2.24 5.83 -8.63
C THR A 80 3.47 4.96 -8.42
N GLY A 81 3.58 4.26 -7.28
CA GLY A 81 4.70 3.40 -6.99
C GLY A 81 4.58 2.62 -5.69
N VAL A 82 5.51 1.69 -5.50
CA VAL A 82 5.72 0.96 -4.25
C VAL A 82 7.20 0.96 -3.93
N LYS A 83 7.54 1.35 -2.70
CA LYS A 83 8.90 1.28 -2.16
C LYS A 83 8.95 0.23 -1.08
N VAL A 84 9.98 -0.61 -1.14
CA VAL A 84 10.19 -1.69 -0.17
C VAL A 84 11.54 -1.48 0.49
N SER A 85 11.56 -1.42 1.82
CA SER A 85 12.76 -1.31 2.64
C SER A 85 12.64 -2.17 3.89
N VAL A 86 13.70 -2.33 4.67
CA VAL A 86 13.59 -2.97 5.99
C VAL A 86 12.87 -2.02 6.95
N ALA A 87 11.90 -2.53 7.69
CA ALA A 87 11.18 -1.77 8.70
C ALA A 87 12.12 -1.45 9.89
N PRO A 88 12.25 -0.18 10.29
CA PRO A 88 13.06 0.19 11.44
C PRO A 88 12.57 -0.53 12.71
N GLY A 89 13.45 -1.27 13.37
CA GLY A 89 13.16 -1.96 14.63
C GLY A 89 12.49 -3.34 14.49
N ALA A 90 12.19 -3.81 13.28
CA ALA A 90 11.56 -5.13 13.09
C ALA A 90 12.50 -6.29 13.48
N SER A 91 13.80 -6.19 13.17
CA SER A 91 14.80 -7.21 13.50
C SER A 91 15.10 -7.39 15.00
N ALA A 92 14.49 -6.58 15.88
CA ALA A 92 14.63 -6.72 17.33
C ALA A 92 13.60 -7.71 17.92
N ASN A 93 12.61 -8.13 17.13
CA ASN A 93 11.50 -8.95 17.59
C ASN A 93 11.65 -10.40 17.11
N GLU A 94 12.63 -11.13 17.65
CA GLU A 94 12.96 -12.51 17.28
C GLU A 94 11.84 -13.53 17.60
N GLU A 95 10.79 -13.11 18.34
CA GLU A 95 9.67 -13.95 18.75
C GLU A 95 8.57 -14.09 17.67
N HIS A 96 8.48 -13.14 16.74
CA HIS A 96 7.45 -13.15 15.69
C HIS A 96 8.13 -13.23 14.33
N SER A 97 7.82 -14.27 13.55
CA SER A 97 8.37 -14.47 12.19
C SER A 97 7.86 -13.46 11.14
N ALA A 98 7.22 -12.37 11.58
CA ALA A 98 6.62 -11.31 10.77
C ALA A 98 7.51 -10.83 9.62
N ASN A 99 6.90 -10.42 8.52
CA ASN A 99 7.64 -9.81 7.43
C ASN A 99 8.30 -8.48 7.88
N ASP A 100 9.62 -8.50 8.04
CA ASP A 100 10.45 -7.35 8.43
C ASP A 100 10.48 -6.21 7.39
N ASN A 101 9.89 -6.39 6.21
CA ASN A 101 9.87 -5.34 5.20
C ASN A 101 8.76 -4.31 5.48
N MET A 102 9.12 -3.03 5.32
CA MET A 102 8.21 -1.90 5.22
C MET A 102 7.90 -1.59 3.77
N TYR A 103 6.61 -1.43 3.50
CA TYR A 103 6.06 -1.11 2.19
C TYR A 103 5.47 0.29 2.24
N VAL A 104 5.99 1.19 1.41
CA VAL A 104 5.45 2.54 1.24
C VAL A 104 4.74 2.61 -0.11
N LEU A 105 3.42 2.74 -0.05
CA LEU A 105 2.53 2.89 -1.19
C LEU A 105 2.50 4.36 -1.60
N GLU A 106 3.03 4.68 -2.77
CA GLU A 106 2.98 6.04 -3.29
C GLU A 106 1.70 6.24 -4.07
N VAL A 107 0.89 7.22 -3.65
CA VAL A 107 -0.41 7.50 -4.24
C VAL A 107 -0.57 8.99 -4.51
N THR A 108 -1.39 9.32 -5.50
CA THR A 108 -1.76 10.71 -5.82
C THR A 108 -3.25 10.82 -6.10
N SER A 109 -3.80 11.99 -5.83
CA SER A 109 -5.18 12.31 -6.20
C SER A 109 -5.28 12.42 -7.72
N THR A 110 -6.27 11.79 -8.31
CA THR A 110 -6.62 12.02 -9.71
C THR A 110 -7.55 13.22 -9.75
N SER A 111 -7.08 14.36 -10.25
CA SER A 111 -7.91 15.54 -10.43
C SER A 111 -9.11 15.18 -11.31
N ASP A 112 -10.32 15.40 -10.77
CA ASP A 112 -11.54 15.43 -11.58
C ASP A 112 -11.48 16.78 -12.34
N ASP A 113 -10.98 16.76 -13.57
CA ASP A 113 -11.23 17.87 -14.49
C ASP A 113 -12.69 17.71 -14.94
N GLN A 114 -13.60 18.39 -14.23
CA GLN A 114 -14.96 18.64 -14.70
C GLN A 114 -15.42 20.05 -14.32
#